data_AF-A0A654M402-F1
#
_entry.id   AF-A0A654M402-F1
#
_cell.length_a   1.000
_cell.length_b   1.000
_cell.length_c   1.000
_cell.angle_alpha   90.00
_cell.angle_beta   90.00
_cell.angle_gamma   90.00
#
_symmetry.space_group_name_H-M   'P 1'
#
loop_
_entity.id
_entity.type
_entity.pdbx_description
1 polymer ?
#
loop_
_entity_poly.entity_id
_entity_poly.type
_entity_poly.pdbx_seq_one_letter_code
_entity_poly.pdbx_strand_id
1 'polypeptide(L)'
;MKFKFICQDSYEAEKLTSIFTPQKDNSLFVSNVVKTIDNEVVVRLKDGSHHSIMFRDEINSHKLEQFFEELLSRKGQVTDTKYVGDVVIISLNEAVAQ
;
A
#
# COMPACT_ATOMS: atom_id res chain seq x y z
N MET A 1 -11.63 2.41 -7.44
CA MET A 1 -11.90 2.11 -6.01
C MET A 1 -10.98 2.94 -5.12
N LYS A 2 -11.37 3.25 -3.88
CA LYS A 2 -10.52 3.97 -2.91
C LYS A 2 -10.37 3.17 -1.63
N PHE A 3 -9.15 3.07 -1.15
CA PHE A 3 -8.79 2.38 0.09
C PHE A 3 -8.29 3.41 1.09
N LYS A 4 -8.71 3.25 2.35
CA LYS A 4 -8.30 4.11 3.45
C LYS A 4 -7.56 3.27 4.48
N PHE A 5 -6.39 3.75 4.86
CA PHE A 5 -5.56 3.20 5.91
C PHE A 5 -5.30 4.25 6.98
N ILE A 6 -5.16 3.81 8.21
CA ILE A 6 -4.76 4.66 9.34
C ILE A 6 -3.48 4.07 9.92
N CYS A 7 -2.39 4.80 9.74
CA CYS A 7 -1.06 4.45 10.18
C CYS A 7 -0.86 4.78 11.66
N GLN A 8 0.23 4.31 12.26
CA GLN A 8 0.54 4.62 13.66
C GLN A 8 0.74 6.13 13.87
N ASP A 9 1.37 6.79 12.90
CA ASP A 9 1.61 8.22 12.87
C ASP A 9 1.73 8.74 11.42
N SER A 10 2.01 10.03 11.27
CA SER A 10 2.16 10.65 9.96
C SER A 10 3.42 10.23 9.20
N TYR A 11 4.48 9.81 9.91
CA TYR A 11 5.70 9.33 9.27
C TYR A 11 5.45 7.98 8.60
N GLU A 12 4.73 7.09 9.29
CA GLU A 12 4.29 5.82 8.72
C GLU A 12 3.32 6.01 7.54
N ALA A 13 2.45 7.02 7.60
CA ALA A 13 1.56 7.39 6.50
C ALA A 13 2.32 7.92 5.27
N GLU A 14 3.34 8.75 5.47
CA GLU A 14 4.23 9.23 4.42
C GLU A 14 5.02 8.07 3.78
N LYS A 15 5.53 7.16 4.61
CA LYS A 15 6.25 5.97 4.17
C LYS A 15 5.37 5.07 3.29
N LEU A 16 4.15 4.75 3.75
CA LEU A 16 3.18 3.97 2.98
C LEU A 16 2.84 4.67 1.65
N THR A 17 2.59 5.98 1.67
CA THR A 17 2.30 6.75 0.45
C THR A 17 3.45 6.65 -0.54
N SER A 18 4.70 6.83 -0.08
CA SER A 18 5.89 6.79 -0.93
C SER A 18 6.10 5.41 -1.56
N ILE A 19 5.90 4.34 -0.80
CA ILE A 19 6.05 2.95 -1.28
C ILE A 19 5.03 2.59 -2.36
N PHE A 20 3.79 3.08 -2.22
CA PHE A 20 2.69 2.76 -3.13
C PHE A 20 2.41 3.85 -4.18
N THR A 21 3.24 4.89 -4.26
CA THR A 21 3.13 5.90 -5.31
C THR A 21 3.44 5.24 -6.67
N PRO A 22 2.59 5.41 -7.69
CA PRO A 22 2.86 4.89 -9.01
C PRO A 22 4.08 5.58 -9.63
N GLN A 23 4.93 4.79 -10.28
CA GLN A 23 6.04 5.30 -11.08
C GLN A 23 5.53 5.93 -12.38
N LYS A 24 6.42 6.56 -13.15
CA LYS A 24 6.08 7.21 -14.43
C LYS A 24 5.46 6.25 -15.46
N ASP A 25 5.73 4.95 -15.34
CA ASP A 25 5.18 3.89 -16.19
C ASP A 25 3.90 3.24 -15.60
N ASN A 26 3.31 3.86 -14.57
CA ASN A 26 2.18 3.36 -13.78
C ASN A 26 2.45 2.03 -13.04
N SER A 27 3.70 1.57 -12.98
CA SER A 27 4.05 0.42 -12.16
C SER A 27 4.28 0.83 -10.70
N LEU A 28 4.07 -0.09 -9.77
CA LEU A 28 4.48 0.10 -8.37
C LEU A 28 5.93 -0.31 -8.15
N PHE A 29 6.58 0.31 -7.17
CA PHE A 29 7.93 -0.09 -6.74
C PHE A 29 7.92 -1.23 -5.71
N VAL A 30 6.81 -1.41 -4.99
CA VAL A 30 6.60 -2.57 -4.12
C VAL A 30 6.41 -3.85 -4.93
N SER A 31 6.98 -4.96 -4.45
CA SER A 31 6.93 -6.27 -5.10
C SER A 31 5.94 -7.22 -4.44
N ASN A 32 6.01 -7.38 -3.11
CA ASN A 32 5.10 -8.22 -2.34
C ASN A 32 5.04 -7.83 -0.85
N VAL A 33 3.97 -8.23 -0.18
CA VAL A 33 3.94 -8.34 1.28
C VAL A 33 4.74 -9.58 1.68
N VAL A 34 5.61 -9.45 2.68
CA VAL A 34 6.48 -10.53 3.17
C VAL A 34 5.87 -11.17 4.41
N LYS A 35 5.39 -10.35 5.35
CA LYS A 35 4.80 -10.81 6.60
C LYS A 35 4.01 -9.68 7.26
N THR A 36 2.98 -10.04 8.01
CA THR A 36 2.30 -9.16 8.96
C THR A 36 2.50 -9.69 10.39
N ILE A 37 2.78 -8.77 11.32
CA ILE A 37 2.99 -9.05 12.74
C ILE A 37 2.16 -8.03 13.51
N ASP A 38 1.08 -8.45 14.14
CA ASP A 38 0.11 -7.57 14.81
C ASP A 38 -0.33 -6.41 13.87
N ASN A 39 0.04 -5.17 14.19
CA ASN A 39 -0.26 -3.98 13.40
C ASN A 39 0.88 -3.55 12.45
N GLU A 40 1.91 -4.37 12.27
CA GLU A 40 3.05 -4.11 11.38
C GLU A 40 2.95 -4.94 10.08
N VAL A 41 3.14 -4.30 8.93
CA VAL A 41 3.28 -4.99 7.64
C VAL A 41 4.67 -4.77 7.08
N VAL A 42 5.36 -5.86 6.77
CA VAL A 42 6.67 -5.85 6.10
C VAL A 42 6.47 -6.09 4.61
N VAL A 43 6.95 -5.16 3.79
CA VAL A 43 6.92 -5.25 2.33
C VAL A 43 8.32 -5.34 1.75
N ARG A 44 8.44 -6.00 0.60
CA ARG A 44 9.67 -6.03 -0.19
C ARG A 44 9.53 -5.13 -1.40
N LEU A 45 10.55 -4.32 -1.67
CA LEU A 45 10.60 -3.47 -2.86
C LEU A 45 11.34 -4.18 -4.01
N LYS A 46 11.21 -3.65 -5.23
CA LYS A 46 11.84 -4.21 -6.44
C LYS A 46 13.37 -4.22 -6.40
N ASP A 47 14.00 -3.36 -5.61
CA ASP A 47 15.45 -3.37 -5.38
C ASP A 47 15.90 -4.43 -4.34
N GLY A 48 14.97 -5.17 -3.75
CA GLY A 48 15.22 -6.22 -2.77
C GLY A 48 15.28 -5.73 -1.32
N SER A 49 15.17 -4.42 -1.07
CA SER A 49 15.05 -3.86 0.28
C SER A 49 13.73 -4.24 0.94
N HIS A 50 13.71 -4.19 2.28
CA HIS A 50 12.56 -4.49 3.09
C HIS A 50 12.21 -3.27 3.93
N HIS A 51 10.92 -2.93 3.97
CA HIS A 51 10.41 -1.83 4.77
C HIS A 51 9.22 -2.32 5.58
N SER A 52 9.18 -1.92 6.85
CA SER A 52 8.00 -2.09 7.68
C SER A 52 7.16 -0.83 7.73
N ILE A 53 5.85 -1.04 7.86
CA ILE A 53 4.84 -0.01 7.97
C ILE A 53 4.00 -0.33 9.20
N MET A 54 4.00 0.58 10.16
CA MET A 54 3.21 0.45 11.39
C MET A 54 1.85 1.09 11.23
N PHE A 55 0.81 0.32 11.52
CA PHE A 55 -0.58 0.77 11.49
C PHE A 55 -1.11 1.12 12.86
N ARG A 56 -2.23 1.86 12.92
CA ARG A 56 -2.86 2.18 14.20
C ARG A 56 -3.36 0.93 14.93
N ASP A 57 -3.80 -0.07 14.18
CA ASP A 57 -4.41 -1.29 14.67
C ASP A 57 -4.25 -2.42 13.64
N GLU A 58 -4.44 -3.66 14.11
CA GLU A 58 -4.34 -4.87 13.27
C GLU A 58 -5.34 -4.84 12.10
N ILE A 59 -6.51 -4.21 12.28
CA ILE A 59 -7.52 -4.06 11.22
C ILE A 59 -6.92 -3.33 10.01
N ASN A 60 -6.13 -2.28 10.23
CA ASN A 60 -5.49 -1.55 9.13
C ASN A 60 -4.35 -2.34 8.48
N SER A 61 -3.60 -3.14 9.23
CA SER A 61 -2.57 -4.04 8.67
C SER A 61 -3.19 -5.10 7.75
N HIS A 62 -4.27 -5.76 8.20
CA HIS A 62 -4.96 -6.79 7.43
C HIS A 62 -5.63 -6.20 6.18
N LYS A 63 -6.14 -4.97 6.26
CA LYS A 63 -6.63 -4.26 5.07
C LYS A 63 -5.54 -4.07 4.02
N LEU A 64 -4.28 -3.85 4.42
CA LEU A 64 -3.19 -3.67 3.46
C LEU A 64 -2.90 -4.97 2.73
N GLU A 65 -2.91 -6.10 3.44
CA GLU A 65 -2.76 -7.43 2.82
C GLU A 65 -3.86 -7.68 1.80
N GLN A 66 -5.13 -7.48 2.19
CA GLN A 66 -6.29 -7.64 1.31
C GLN A 66 -6.20 -6.73 0.08
N PHE A 67 -5.81 -5.47 0.28
CA PHE A 67 -5.57 -4.54 -0.82
C PHE A 67 -4.50 -5.06 -1.78
N PHE A 68 -3.40 -5.62 -1.27
CA PHE A 68 -2.30 -6.11 -2.10
C PHE A 68 -2.72 -7.33 -2.92
N GLU A 69 -3.48 -8.25 -2.33
CA GLU A 69 -4.06 -9.39 -3.03
C GLU A 69 -5.06 -8.95 -4.11
N GLU A 70 -5.91 -7.97 -3.82
CA GLU A 70 -6.85 -7.39 -4.79
C GLU A 70 -6.13 -6.71 -5.95
N LEU A 71 -5.07 -5.95 -5.64
CA LEU A 71 -4.23 -5.29 -6.63
C LEU A 71 -3.63 -6.31 -7.62
N LEU A 72 -3.04 -7.39 -7.10
CA LEU A 72 -2.42 -8.44 -7.91
C LEU A 72 -3.46 -9.24 -8.71
N SER A 73 -4.58 -9.61 -8.08
CA SER A 73 -5.59 -10.47 -8.70
C SER A 73 -6.40 -9.78 -9.80
N ARG A 74 -6.78 -8.52 -9.60
CA ARG A 74 -7.60 -7.76 -10.56
C ARG A 74 -6.78 -7.10 -11.67
N LYS A 75 -5.46 -7.25 -11.66
CA LYS A 75 -4.51 -6.46 -12.46
C LYS A 75 -4.79 -4.94 -12.33
N GLY A 76 -5.32 -4.50 -11.19
CA GLY A 76 -5.64 -3.09 -10.96
C GLY A 76 -4.37 -2.26 -10.96
N GLN A 77 -4.45 -0.98 -11.33
CA GLN A 77 -3.33 -0.05 -11.19
C GLN A 77 -3.66 1.01 -10.16
N VAL A 78 -2.69 1.25 -9.27
CA VAL A 78 -2.76 2.40 -8.39
C VAL A 78 -2.60 3.65 -9.25
N THR A 79 -3.57 4.57 -9.16
CA THR A 79 -3.58 5.80 -9.94
C THR A 79 -3.18 7.03 -9.12
N ASP A 80 -3.38 6.96 -7.81
CA ASP A 80 -3.10 8.08 -6.90
C ASP A 80 -2.91 7.58 -5.47
N THR A 81 -2.04 8.25 -4.73
CA THR A 81 -1.79 8.01 -3.31
C THR A 81 -1.59 9.35 -2.61
N LYS A 82 -2.26 9.53 -1.48
CA LYS A 82 -2.14 10.75 -0.67
C LYS A 82 -2.27 10.44 0.81
N TYR A 83 -1.70 11.30 1.65
CA TYR A 83 -1.87 11.24 3.08
C TYR A 83 -2.22 12.60 3.69
N VAL A 84 -2.91 12.57 4.83
CA VAL A 84 -3.18 13.72 5.70
C VAL A 84 -3.08 13.24 7.15
N GLY A 85 -2.09 13.74 7.88
CA GLY A 85 -1.78 13.20 9.21
C GLY A 85 -1.39 11.73 9.12
N ASP A 86 -2.02 10.89 9.93
CA ASP A 86 -1.85 9.43 9.98
C ASP A 86 -2.72 8.67 8.96
N VAL A 87 -3.51 9.37 8.13
CA VAL A 87 -4.46 8.73 7.20
C VAL A 87 -3.90 8.69 5.78
N VAL A 88 -3.90 7.52 5.16
CA VAL A 88 -3.54 7.31 3.74
C VAL A 88 -4.76 6.92 2.92
N ILE A 89 -4.88 7.51 1.73
CA ILE A 89 -5.87 7.12 0.71
C ILE A 89 -5.15 6.66 -0.54
N ILE A 90 -5.43 5.42 -0.97
CA ILE A 90 -4.93 4.85 -2.23
C ILE A 90 -6.10 4.67 -3.20
N SER A 91 -5.94 5.20 -4.42
CA SER A 91 -6.93 5.07 -5.50
C SER A 91 -6.47 4.03 -6.51
N LEU A 92 -7.38 3.13 -6.86
CA LEU A 92 -7.19 2.06 -7.84
C LEU A 92 -8.12 2.26 -9.04
N ASN A 93 -7.63 2.05 -10.26
CA ASN A 93 -8.48 1.77 -11.42
C ASN A 93 -8.72 0.25 -11.54
N GLU A 94 -9.80 -0.12 -12.22
CA GLU A 94 -9.94 -1.47 -12.75
C GLU A 94 -9.23 -1.50 -14.10
N ALA A 95 -8.47 -2.56 -14.37
CA ALA A 95 -7.89 -2.74 -15.70
C ALA A 95 -9.04 -2.89 -16.70
N VAL A 96 -9.13 -1.97 -17.66
CA VAL A 96 -9.95 -2.16 -18.85
C VAL A 96 -9.28 -3.29 -19.63
N ALA A 97 -9.87 -4.48 -19.62
CA ALA A 97 -9.51 -5.52 -20.57
C ALA A 97 -9.77 -4.95 -21.98
N GLN A 98 -8.70 -4.75 -22.75
CA GLN A 98 -8.80 -4.51 -24.19
C GLN A 98 -9.24 -5.79 -24.89
#